data_AF-A0A1H3H172-F1
#
_entry.id   AF-A0A1H3H172-F1
#
_cell.length_a   1.000
_cell.length_b   1.000
_cell.length_c   1.000
_cell.angle_alpha   90.00
_cell.angle_beta   90.00
_cell.angle_gamma   90.00
#
_symmetry.space_group_name_H-M   'P 1'
#
loop_
_entity.id
_entity.type
_entity.pdbx_description
1 polymer ?
#
loop_
_entity_poly.entity_id
_entity_poly.type
_entity_poly.pdbx_seq_one_letter_code
_entity_poly.pdbx_strand_id
1 'polypeptide(L)'
;MALVIDGERHRMRLTLGALAELEAGLESGSLVDLVQRFERSAFSTRDVLALIVAGLRGGGWAGRAQDLLSVEIEGGPMAAARAAAELLARAFMLPDQADGGV
;
A
#
# COMPACT_ATOMS: atom_id res chain seq x y z
N MET A 1 5.79 7.21 -3.87
CA MET A 1 6.15 7.71 -2.53
C MET A 1 7.35 6.93 -2.00
N ALA A 2 7.75 7.10 -0.74
CA ALA A 2 8.80 6.29 -0.12
C ALA A 2 8.49 6.00 1.35
N LEU A 3 9.01 4.89 1.86
CA LEU A 3 8.97 4.50 3.28
C LEU A 3 10.41 4.24 3.72
N VAL A 4 10.75 4.64 4.95
CA VAL A 4 12.07 4.37 5.53
C VAL A 4 11.96 3.12 6.41
N ILE A 5 12.80 2.13 6.12
CA ILE A 5 12.84 0.82 6.78
C ILE A 5 14.28 0.60 7.21
N ASP A 6 14.51 0.33 8.49
CA ASP A 6 15.85 0.18 9.09
C ASP A 6 16.82 1.33 8.72
N GLY A 7 16.28 2.55 8.61
CA GLY A 7 17.04 3.74 8.20
C GLY A 7 17.29 3.86 6.68
N GLU A 8 16.92 2.87 5.88
CA GLU A 8 17.04 2.90 4.42
C GLU A 8 15.73 3.35 3.75
N ARG A 9 15.83 4.28 2.79
CA ARG A 9 14.68 4.81 2.07
C ARG A 9 14.31 3.91 0.88
N HIS A 10 13.15 3.26 0.95
CA HIS A 10 12.61 2.46 -0.13
C HIS A 10 11.51 3.18 -0.89
N ARG A 11 11.54 3.09 -2.24
CA ARG A 11 10.47 3.61 -3.09
C ARG A 11 9.25 2.70 -2.97
N MET A 12 8.07 3.31 -3.00
CA MET A 12 6.81 2.58 -3.05
C MET A 12 5.94 3.03 -4.21
N ARG A 13 5.36 2.05 -4.91
CA ARG A 13 4.42 2.22 -6.02
C ARG A 13 3.52 1.00 -6.13
N LEU A 14 2.22 1.20 -6.33
CA LEU A 14 1.32 0.13 -6.76
C LEU A 14 1.32 0.08 -8.29
N THR A 15 1.98 -0.92 -8.85
CA THR A 15 1.89 -1.27 -10.28
C THR A 15 0.74 -2.25 -10.49
N LEU A 16 0.29 -2.46 -11.73
CA LEU A 16 -0.72 -3.48 -12.02
C LEU A 16 -0.29 -4.88 -11.55
N GLY A 17 0.98 -5.23 -11.71
CA GLY A 17 1.52 -6.49 -11.20
C GLY A 17 1.48 -6.56 -9.67
N ALA A 18 1.86 -5.50 -8.97
CA ALA A 18 1.78 -5.44 -7.52
C ALA A 18 0.34 -5.49 -6.98
N LEU A 19 -0.62 -4.88 -7.69
CA LEU A 19 -2.04 -4.97 -7.38
C LEU A 19 -2.58 -6.38 -7.60
N ALA A 20 -2.17 -7.06 -8.67
CA ALA A 20 -2.55 -8.44 -8.93
C ALA A 20 -1.99 -9.40 -7.87
N GLU A 21 -0.73 -9.22 -7.45
CA GLU A 21 -0.14 -9.97 -6.34
C GLU A 21 -0.86 -9.70 -5.01
N LEU A 22 -1.21 -8.43 -4.74
CA LEU A 22 -1.96 -8.05 -3.56
C LEU A 22 -3.32 -8.74 -3.53
N GLU A 23 -4.08 -8.66 -4.62
CA GLU A 23 -5.41 -9.28 -4.73
C GLU A 23 -5.34 -10.80 -4.58
N ALA A 24 -4.35 -11.45 -5.19
CA ALA A 24 -4.14 -12.89 -5.03
C ALA A 24 -3.77 -13.29 -3.59
N GLY A 25 -3.18 -12.37 -2.81
CA GLY A 25 -2.84 -12.57 -1.41
C GLY A 25 -3.96 -12.25 -0.42
N LEU A 26 -5.08 -11.69 -0.88
CA LEU A 26 -6.24 -11.44 -0.01
C LEU A 26 -6.96 -12.77 0.28
N GLU A 27 -6.96 -13.19 1.54
CA GLU A 27 -7.69 -14.40 1.96
C GLU A 27 -9.20 -14.28 1.75
N SER A 28 -9.74 -13.05 1.77
CA SER A 28 -11.14 -12.77 1.48
C SER A 28 -11.33 -11.34 0.99
N GLY A 29 -12.33 -11.16 0.12
CA GLY A 29 -12.68 -9.87 -0.47
C GLY A 29 -11.84 -9.49 -1.68
N SER A 30 -12.19 -8.35 -2.26
CA SER A 30 -11.56 -7.72 -3.42
C SER A 30 -10.67 -6.55 -3.01
N LEU A 31 -9.90 -6.01 -3.96
CA LEU A 31 -9.21 -4.72 -3.75
C LEU A 31 -10.17 -3.59 -3.37
N VAL A 32 -11.41 -3.62 -3.88
CA VAL A 32 -12.45 -2.64 -3.52
C VAL A 32 -12.86 -2.78 -2.05
N ASP A 33 -12.99 -4.01 -1.55
CA ASP A 33 -13.30 -4.26 -0.12
C ASP A 33 -12.15 -3.81 0.79
N LEU A 34 -10.91 -3.94 0.33
CA LEU A 34 -9.73 -3.41 1.02
C LEU A 34 -9.79 -1.87 1.10
N VAL A 35 -10.09 -1.19 -0.01
CA VAL A 35 -10.25 0.28 -0.04
C VAL A 35 -11.32 0.73 0.96
N GLN A 36 -12.51 0.11 0.93
CA GLN A 36 -13.60 0.46 1.85
C GLN A 36 -13.21 0.28 3.32
N ARG A 37 -12.41 -0.74 3.65
CA ARG A 37 -11.90 -0.93 5.02
C ARG A 37 -10.97 0.21 5.43
N PHE A 38 -10.11 0.68 4.53
CA PHE A 38 -9.25 1.83 4.80
C PHE A 38 -10.05 3.12 5.03
N GLU A 39 -11.05 3.39 4.19
CA GLU A 39 -11.91 4.57 4.32
C GLU A 39 -12.68 4.59 5.66
N ARG A 40 -13.08 3.42 6.15
CA ARG A 40 -13.81 3.28 7.42
C ARG A 40 -12.90 3.16 8.65
N SER A 41 -11.58 3.27 8.48
CA SER A 41 -10.59 2.96 9.53
C SER A 41 -10.76 1.56 10.13
N ALA A 42 -11.32 0.62 9.37
CA ALA A 42 -11.60 -0.76 9.76
C ALA A 42 -10.55 -1.75 9.19
N PHE A 43 -9.37 -1.23 8.83
CA PHE A 43 -8.26 -2.02 8.31
C PHE A 43 -7.51 -2.72 9.45
N SER A 44 -6.98 -3.90 9.17
CA SER A 44 -6.12 -4.66 10.09
C SER A 44 -4.64 -4.36 9.85
N THR A 45 -3.78 -4.74 10.79
CA THR A 45 -2.32 -4.72 10.58
C THR A 45 -1.90 -5.56 9.37
N ARG A 46 -2.63 -6.66 9.08
CA ARG A 46 -2.39 -7.48 7.90
C ARG A 46 -2.64 -6.72 6.61
N ASP A 47 -3.72 -5.93 6.57
CA ASP A 47 -4.05 -5.09 5.41
C ASP A 47 -2.96 -4.04 5.15
N VAL A 48 -2.45 -3.42 6.22
CA VAL A 48 -1.33 -2.47 6.14
C VAL A 48 -0.06 -3.16 5.61
N LEU A 49 0.32 -4.31 6.18
CA LEU A 49 1.50 -5.05 5.75
C LEU A 49 1.39 -5.50 4.29
N ALA A 50 0.24 -6.03 3.88
CA ALA A 50 0.02 -6.47 2.50
C ALA A 50 0.22 -5.32 1.50
N LEU A 51 -0.32 -4.14 1.81
CA LEU A 51 -0.14 -2.93 0.99
C LEU A 51 1.31 -2.43 0.97
N ILE A 52 2.00 -2.47 2.10
CA ILE A 52 3.41 -2.08 2.17
C ILE A 52 4.25 -3.01 1.29
N VAL A 53 4.06 -4.32 1.40
CA VAL A 53 4.77 -5.31 0.57
C VAL A 53 4.49 -5.07 -0.91
N ALA A 54 3.22 -4.92 -1.30
CA ALA A 54 2.85 -4.64 -2.69
C ALA A 54 3.48 -3.32 -3.18
N GLY A 55 3.42 -2.27 -2.37
CA GLY A 55 4.01 -0.97 -2.67
C GLY A 55 5.52 -1.04 -2.85
N LEU A 56 6.24 -1.71 -1.95
CA LEU A 56 7.69 -1.88 -2.03
C LEU A 56 8.09 -2.68 -3.27
N ARG A 57 7.39 -3.79 -3.56
CA ARG A 57 7.64 -4.61 -4.76
C ARG A 57 7.44 -3.84 -6.05
N GLY A 58 6.35 -3.09 -6.17
CA GLY A 58 6.14 -2.21 -7.31
C GLY A 58 7.14 -1.05 -7.39
N GLY A 59 7.84 -0.75 -6.28
CA GLY A 59 8.98 0.17 -6.21
C GLY A 59 10.35 -0.45 -6.51
N GLY A 60 10.41 -1.76 -6.77
CA GLY A 60 11.63 -2.51 -7.10
C GLY A 60 12.27 -3.26 -5.93
N TRP A 61 11.64 -3.32 -4.77
CA TRP A 61 12.13 -4.11 -3.64
C TRP A 61 11.90 -5.60 -3.87
N ALA A 62 12.92 -6.43 -3.62
CA ALA A 62 12.91 -7.86 -3.92
C ALA A 62 12.69 -8.77 -2.69
N GLY A 63 12.32 -8.20 -1.54
CA GLY A 63 12.09 -8.97 -0.31
C GLY A 63 10.72 -9.66 -0.23
N ARG A 64 10.52 -10.38 0.87
CA ARG A 64 9.31 -11.13 1.22
C ARG A 64 8.55 -10.46 2.35
N ALA A 65 7.26 -10.72 2.46
CA ALA A 65 6.43 -10.17 3.55
C ALA A 65 6.98 -10.48 4.94
N GLN A 66 7.51 -11.70 5.14
CA GLN A 66 8.17 -12.12 6.38
C GLN A 66 9.37 -11.24 6.75
N ASP A 67 10.06 -10.66 5.77
CA ASP A 67 11.24 -9.85 6.01
C ASP A 67 10.84 -8.54 6.69
N LEU A 68 9.59 -8.07 6.54
CA LEU A 68 9.07 -6.88 7.22
C LEU A 68 8.61 -7.14 8.66
N LEU A 69 8.62 -8.38 9.15
CA LEU A 69 8.18 -8.67 10.53
C LEU A 69 9.22 -8.26 11.57
N SER A 70 10.47 -8.10 11.17
CA SER A 70 11.61 -7.80 12.05
C SER A 70 12.23 -6.43 11.82
N VAL A 71 11.66 -5.60 10.94
CA VAL A 71 12.22 -4.30 10.57
C VAL A 71 11.59 -3.17 11.37
N GLU A 72 12.34 -2.09 11.51
CA GLU A 72 11.85 -0.83 12.05
C GLU A 72 11.38 0.08 10.90
N ILE A 73 10.12 0.54 11.00
CA ILE A 73 9.60 1.57 10.10
C ILE A 73 9.76 2.93 10.80
N GLU A 74 10.42 3.88 10.15
CA GLU A 74 10.57 5.24 10.69
C GLU A 74 9.19 5.88 10.92
N GLY A 75 8.96 6.41 12.13
CA GLY A 75 7.65 6.93 12.54
C GLY A 75 6.64 5.85 12.97
N GLY A 76 7.06 4.58 12.99
CA GLY A 76 6.33 3.47 13.59
C GLY A 76 5.06 3.05 12.84
N PRO A 77 4.15 2.31 13.51
CA PRO A 77 2.96 1.73 12.88
C PRO A 77 2.01 2.74 12.24
N MET A 78 1.96 3.98 12.75
CA MET A 78 1.12 5.03 12.17
C MET A 78 1.68 5.58 10.86
N ALA A 79 3.00 5.73 10.75
CA ALA A 79 3.63 6.09 9.47
C ALA A 79 3.40 4.98 8.43
N ALA A 80 3.51 3.72 8.83
CA ALA A 80 3.21 2.56 8.00
C ALA A 80 1.75 2.57 7.47
N ALA A 81 0.78 2.76 8.36
CA ALA A 81 -0.64 2.83 7.99
C ALA A 81 -0.93 4.02 7.05
N ARG A 82 -0.31 5.18 7.30
CA ARG A 82 -0.44 6.37 6.45
C ARG A 82 0.11 6.14 5.05
N ALA A 83 1.30 5.54 4.94
CA ALA A 83 1.89 5.19 3.66
C ALA A 83 1.03 4.20 2.87
N ALA A 84 0.47 3.18 3.54
CA ALA A 84 -0.44 2.23 2.93
C ALA A 84 -1.74 2.90 2.41
N ALA A 85 -2.37 3.74 3.23
CA ALA A 85 -3.56 4.50 2.84
C ALA A 85 -3.29 5.42 1.64
N GLU A 86 -2.15 6.11 1.65
CA GLU A 86 -1.77 7.02 0.57
C GLU A 86 -1.45 6.26 -0.73
N LEU A 87 -0.92 5.02 -0.66
CA LEU A 87 -0.72 4.18 -1.83
C LEU A 87 -2.04 3.81 -2.49
N LEU A 88 -3.00 3.35 -1.68
CA LEU A 88 -4.35 3.05 -2.15
C LEU A 88 -5.00 4.27 -2.79
N ALA A 89 -4.99 5.41 -2.09
CA ALA A 89 -5.58 6.64 -2.60
C ALA A 89 -4.99 7.02 -3.96
N ARG A 90 -3.67 6.96 -4.14
CA ARG A 90 -3.02 7.28 -5.42
C ARG A 90 -3.30 6.27 -6.54
N ALA A 91 -3.53 5.01 -6.20
CA ALA A 91 -3.79 3.95 -7.20
C ALA A 91 -5.23 3.97 -7.72
N PHE A 92 -6.17 4.42 -6.88
CA PHE A 92 -7.60 4.40 -7.18
C PHE A 92 -8.24 5.78 -7.28
N MET A 93 -7.47 6.87 -7.13
CA MET A 93 -7.91 8.18 -7.59
C MET A 93 -8.23 8.07 -9.07
N LEU A 94 -9.52 8.16 -9.42
CA LEU A 94 -9.89 8.48 -10.79
C LEU A 94 -9.27 9.84 -11.10
N PRO A 95 -8.70 10.05 -12.31
CA PRO A 95 -8.42 11.39 -12.75
C PRO A 95 -9.73 12.16 -12.64
N ASP A 96 -9.79 13.12 -11.73
CA ASP A 96 -10.94 14.00 -11.63
C ASP A 96 -11.17 14.59 -13.03
N GLN A 97 -12.43 14.74 -13.39
CA GLN A 97 -12.87 15.21 -14.69
C GLN A 97 -12.05 16.45 -15.09
N ALA A 98 -11.00 16.25 -15.90
CA ALA A 98 -10.16 17.33 -16.35
C ALA A 98 -10.99 18.14 -17.34
N ASP A 99 -11.52 19.26 -16.86
CA ASP A 99 -12.04 20.39 -17.62
C ASP A 99 -12.95 20.07 -18.80
N GLY A 100 -14.20 19.73 -18.49
CA GLY A 100 -15.33 19.94 -19.39
C GLY A 100 -15.93 21.34 -19.22
N GLY A 101 -15.11 22.37 -19.41
CA GLY A 101 -15.62 23.74 -19.54
C GLY A 101 -16.48 23.86 -20.80
N VAL A 102 -17.77 24.13 -20.63
CA VAL A 102 -18.65 24.79 -21.60
C VAL A 102 -19.49 25.83 -20.90
#